data_AF-Q5YX88-F1
#
_entry.id   AF-Q5YX88-F1
#
_cell.length_a   1.000
_cell.length_b   1.000
_cell.length_c   1.000
_cell.angle_alpha   90.00
_cell.angle_beta   90.00
_cell.angle_gamma   90.00
#
_symmetry.space_group_name_H-M   'P 1'
#
loop_
_entity.id
_entity.type
_entity.pdbx_description
1 polymer ?
#
loop_
_entity_poly.entity_id
_entity_poly.type
_entity_poly.pdbx_seq_one_letter_code
_entity_poly.pdbx_strand_id
1 'polypeptide(L)'
;MPSGTRPPPVPRAGAAPARARYRSIADLDADIAACRACPRLVRWRELVAETKRAAFRDETYWGRPVPGFGPDDARLLLVGLAPAAHGGNRTGRMFTGDRSGDVLFAALHAVGLANQPTAVHPGDGLRLLGARVTAPVHCAPPDNKPTVTERDRCRGWLDVELGLLAPTVRAIVVLGGFGWQALLPALAEAGWAVPRPPEVRARGAGAAGTGRRGPRAARAVRLLPRQPAEHLHRQADPGDARSRAGRGRRRRRTADHVVSDCTERARR
;
A
#
# COMPACT_ATOMS: atom_id res chain seq x y z
N MET A 1 3.31 22.00 37.82
CA MET A 1 3.24 20.56 37.52
C MET A 1 2.16 20.37 36.45
N PRO A 2 2.48 20.11 35.16
CA PRO A 2 1.44 19.81 34.20
C PRO A 2 0.94 18.40 34.50
N SER A 3 -0.37 18.32 34.74
CA SER A 3 -1.14 17.10 34.95
C SER A 3 -0.90 16.10 33.83
N GLY A 4 -0.15 15.04 34.13
CA GLY A 4 0.12 13.94 33.22
C GLY A 4 -1.17 13.20 32.87
N THR A 5 -1.69 13.43 31.67
CA THR A 5 -2.70 12.58 31.07
C THR A 5 -2.08 11.20 30.83
N ARG A 6 -2.48 10.23 31.65
CA ARG A 6 -2.09 8.83 31.49
C ARG A 6 -2.45 8.39 30.06
N PRO A 7 -1.51 7.82 29.29
CA PRO A 7 -1.83 7.31 27.96
C PRO A 7 -2.97 6.28 28.08
N PRO A 8 -3.89 6.24 27.11
CA PRO A 8 -5.05 5.37 27.19
C PRO A 8 -4.59 3.91 27.28
N PRO A 9 -5.24 3.06 28.09
CA PRO A 9 -4.78 1.70 28.33
C PRO A 9 -4.70 0.94 27.00
N VAL A 10 -3.55 0.34 26.70
CA VAL A 10 -3.35 -0.52 25.52
C VAL A 10 -4.44 -1.61 25.55
N PRO A 11 -5.18 -1.85 24.45
CA PRO A 11 -6.23 -2.86 24.43
C PRO A 11 -5.67 -4.22 24.87
N ARG A 12 -6.43 -4.92 25.73
CA ARG A 12 -6.10 -6.29 26.16
C ARG A 12 -5.87 -7.16 24.93
N ALA A 13 -4.87 -8.05 24.99
CA ALA A 13 -4.56 -8.98 23.90
C ALA A 13 -5.84 -9.68 23.41
N GLY A 14 -6.23 -9.40 22.17
CA GLY A 14 -7.37 -10.04 21.52
C GLY A 14 -8.69 -9.25 21.47
N ALA A 15 -8.81 -8.09 22.13
CA ALA A 15 -9.97 -7.22 21.93
C ALA A 15 -9.75 -6.33 20.71
N ALA A 16 -10.68 -6.36 19.75
CA ALA A 16 -10.67 -5.43 18.63
C ALA A 16 -10.74 -3.97 19.15
N PRO A 17 -9.97 -3.04 18.58
CA PRO A 17 -10.06 -1.63 18.94
C PRO A 17 -11.50 -1.11 18.71
N ALA A 18 -12.12 -0.52 19.74
CA ALA A 18 -13.42 0.11 19.58
C ALA A 18 -13.26 1.44 18.82
N ARG A 19 -13.96 1.61 17.68
CA ARG A 19 -13.87 2.82 16.84
C ARG A 19 -14.07 4.13 17.60
N ALA A 20 -15.00 4.16 18.56
CA ALA A 20 -15.32 5.35 19.35
C ALA A 20 -14.14 5.89 20.19
N ARG A 21 -13.07 5.11 20.35
CA ARG A 21 -11.87 5.51 21.10
C ARG A 21 -10.98 6.48 20.33
N TYR A 22 -11.01 6.47 18.99
CA TYR A 22 -10.03 7.19 18.18
C TYR A 22 -10.65 8.44 17.57
N ARG A 23 -9.96 9.57 17.73
CA ARG A 23 -10.38 10.87 17.19
C ARG A 23 -9.60 11.25 15.93
N SER A 24 -8.42 10.67 15.75
CA SER A 24 -7.54 10.92 14.60
C SER A 24 -6.87 9.64 14.11
N ILE A 25 -6.37 9.67 12.88
CA ILE A 25 -5.51 8.61 12.33
C ILE A 25 -4.20 8.50 13.10
N ALA A 26 -3.67 9.61 13.60
CA ALA A 26 -2.44 9.60 14.41
C ALA A 26 -2.61 8.81 15.72
N ASP A 27 -3.74 8.97 16.42
CA ASP A 27 -4.05 8.19 17.63
C ASP A 27 -4.15 6.69 17.32
N LEU A 28 -4.76 6.36 16.18
CA LEU A 28 -4.89 4.99 15.69
C LEU A 28 -3.51 4.39 15.37
N ASP A 29 -2.69 5.11 14.62
CA ASP A 29 -1.37 4.67 14.17
C ASP A 29 -0.43 4.41 15.36
N ALA A 30 -0.54 5.22 16.44
CA ALA A 30 0.19 4.99 17.68
C ALA A 30 -0.20 3.68 18.39
N ASP A 31 -1.50 3.39 18.53
CA ASP A 31 -1.99 2.15 19.15
C ASP A 31 -1.72 0.93 18.25
N ILE A 32 -1.79 1.07 16.91
CA ILE A 32 -1.36 0.03 15.95
C ILE A 32 0.09 -0.33 16.23
N ALA A 33 0.99 0.65 16.28
CA ALA A 33 2.42 0.43 16.48
C ALA A 33 2.75 -0.26 17.83
N ALA A 34 1.85 -0.22 18.81
CA ALA A 34 2.00 -0.91 20.10
C ALA A 34 1.42 -2.33 20.13
N CYS A 35 0.70 -2.75 19.09
CA CYS A 35 -0.04 -4.01 19.08
C CYS A 35 0.85 -5.27 19.15
N ARG A 36 0.46 -6.21 20.04
CA ARG A 36 1.09 -7.54 20.21
C ARG A 36 0.08 -8.70 20.12
N ALA A 37 -1.09 -8.49 19.51
CA ALA A 37 -2.19 -9.45 19.56
C ALA A 37 -1.93 -10.78 18.80
N CYS A 38 -0.95 -10.83 17.90
CA CYS A 38 -0.66 -12.02 17.07
C CYS A 38 0.68 -12.67 17.46
N PRO A 39 0.71 -13.70 18.34
CA PRO A 39 1.97 -14.26 18.84
C PRO A 39 2.94 -14.74 17.76
N ARG A 40 2.45 -15.38 16.69
CA ARG A 40 3.29 -15.84 15.57
C ARG A 40 3.95 -14.67 14.84
N LEU A 41 3.19 -13.62 14.54
CA LEU A 41 3.69 -12.42 13.86
C LEU A 41 4.62 -11.59 14.74
N VAL A 42 4.34 -11.51 16.03
CA VAL A 42 5.19 -10.84 17.02
C VAL A 42 6.55 -11.53 17.08
N ARG A 43 6.58 -12.85 17.28
CA ARG A 43 7.84 -13.61 17.28
C ARG A 43 8.60 -13.45 15.97
N TRP A 44 7.90 -13.55 14.83
CA TRP A 44 8.56 -13.47 13.52
C TRP A 44 9.16 -12.09 13.24
N ARG A 45 8.40 -11.01 13.45
CA ARG A 45 8.86 -9.65 13.13
C ARG A 45 10.07 -9.25 13.98
N GLU A 46 10.10 -9.71 15.24
CA GLU A 46 11.18 -9.48 16.20
C GLU A 46 12.40 -10.34 15.85
N LEU A 47 12.20 -11.63 15.58
CA LEU A 47 13.28 -12.51 15.10
C LEU A 47 13.97 -11.96 13.85
N VAL A 48 13.20 -11.46 12.88
CA VAL A 48 13.76 -10.84 11.66
C VAL A 48 14.51 -9.54 11.98
N ALA A 49 14.04 -8.75 12.95
CA ALA A 49 14.69 -7.51 13.37
C ALA A 49 16.02 -7.78 14.11
N GLU A 50 16.13 -8.92 14.80
CA GLU A 50 17.34 -9.37 15.48
C GLU A 50 18.33 -10.03 14.52
N THR A 51 17.87 -11.01 13.73
CA THR A 51 18.72 -11.80 12.84
C THR A 51 19.19 -11.02 11.62
N LYS A 52 18.29 -10.20 11.04
CA LYS A 52 18.51 -9.35 9.86
C LYS A 52 19.01 -10.13 8.64
N ARG A 53 19.10 -9.44 7.49
CA ARG A 53 19.85 -9.95 6.32
C ARG A 53 21.23 -9.32 6.32
N ALA A 54 22.21 -10.01 5.74
CA ALA A 54 23.59 -9.52 5.63
C ALA A 54 23.67 -8.08 5.06
N ALA A 55 22.87 -7.78 4.02
CA ALA A 55 22.80 -6.46 3.40
C ALA A 55 22.31 -5.33 4.34
N PHE A 56 21.66 -5.66 5.45
CA PHE A 56 21.03 -4.71 6.38
C PHE A 56 21.48 -4.95 7.84
N ARG A 57 22.61 -5.64 8.05
CA ARG A 57 23.06 -6.09 9.39
C ARG A 57 23.29 -4.93 10.37
N ASP A 58 23.76 -3.80 9.86
CA ASP A 58 24.10 -2.61 10.64
C ASP A 58 22.93 -1.63 10.79
N GLU A 59 21.77 -1.91 10.17
CA GLU A 59 20.56 -1.08 10.31
C GLU A 59 19.76 -1.43 11.56
N THR A 60 19.16 -0.43 12.20
CA THR A 60 18.14 -0.65 13.23
C THR A 60 16.79 -0.92 12.58
N TYR A 61 16.23 -2.10 12.83
CA TYR A 61 14.92 -2.47 12.31
C TYR A 61 13.79 -1.91 13.17
N TRP A 62 12.65 -1.61 12.53
CA TRP A 62 11.41 -1.23 13.21
C TRP A 62 10.85 -2.33 14.12
N GLY A 63 10.77 -3.58 13.65
CA GLY A 63 10.40 -4.75 14.47
C GLY A 63 9.01 -4.71 15.11
N ARG A 64 8.12 -3.82 14.62
CA ARG A 64 6.80 -3.51 15.20
C ARG A 64 5.72 -3.52 14.12
N PRO A 65 4.42 -3.47 14.48
CA PRO A 65 3.37 -3.26 13.49
C PRO A 65 3.63 -1.95 12.74
N VAL A 66 3.39 -1.95 11.44
CA VAL A 66 3.61 -0.81 10.55
C VAL A 66 2.26 -0.15 10.29
N PRO A 67 2.03 1.09 10.74
CA PRO A 67 0.80 1.82 10.47
C PRO A 67 0.62 2.15 8.98
N GLY A 68 -0.56 2.65 8.60
CA GLY A 68 -0.79 3.18 7.25
C GLY A 68 0.08 4.42 6.98
N PHE A 69 0.24 4.77 5.70
CA PHE A 69 1.07 5.92 5.30
C PHE A 69 0.35 6.81 4.28
N GLY A 70 0.42 8.12 4.48
CA GLY A 70 -0.29 9.13 3.69
C GLY A 70 -1.24 9.97 4.55
N PRO A 71 -1.82 11.04 4.00
CA PRO A 71 -2.67 11.95 4.75
C PRO A 71 -3.97 11.29 5.23
N ASP A 72 -4.53 11.82 6.32
CA ASP A 72 -5.79 11.37 6.92
C ASP A 72 -7.04 11.88 6.17
N ASP A 73 -6.85 12.85 5.27
CA ASP A 73 -7.88 13.37 4.36
C ASP A 73 -7.82 12.76 2.94
N ALA A 74 -7.10 11.65 2.77
CA ALA A 74 -6.91 11.01 1.47
C ALA A 74 -8.25 10.68 0.77
N ARG A 75 -8.30 10.92 -0.55
CA ARG A 75 -9.45 10.59 -1.40
C ARG A 75 -9.33 9.19 -2.01
N LEU A 76 -8.11 8.69 -2.14
CA LEU A 76 -7.79 7.35 -2.62
C LEU A 76 -7.15 6.53 -1.50
N LEU A 77 -7.69 5.34 -1.23
CA LEU A 77 -7.08 4.36 -0.33
C LEU A 77 -6.52 3.19 -1.13
N LEU A 78 -5.27 2.81 -0.87
CA LEU A 78 -4.66 1.62 -1.41
C LEU A 78 -4.52 0.58 -0.29
N VAL A 79 -5.04 -0.61 -0.52
CA VAL A 79 -5.04 -1.70 0.46
C VAL A 79 -4.24 -2.86 -0.10
N GLY A 80 -3.08 -3.18 0.47
CA GLY A 80 -2.34 -4.37 0.07
C GLY A 80 -2.52 -5.55 1.01
N LEU A 81 -1.41 -6.21 1.35
CA LEU A 81 -1.40 -7.48 2.08
C LEU A 81 -0.94 -7.31 3.53
N ALA A 82 0.37 -7.08 3.69
CA ALA A 82 1.07 -6.93 4.95
C ALA A 82 2.50 -6.37 4.68
N PRO A 83 3.21 -5.84 5.69
CA PRO A 83 4.60 -5.45 5.54
C PRO A 83 5.52 -6.61 5.16
N ALA A 84 6.51 -6.36 4.31
CA ALA A 84 7.58 -7.32 4.07
C ALA A 84 8.56 -7.38 5.24
N ALA A 85 9.16 -8.56 5.46
CA ALA A 85 10.12 -8.83 6.52
C ALA A 85 11.33 -7.87 6.55
N HIS A 86 11.85 -7.49 5.37
CA HIS A 86 12.97 -6.55 5.21
C HIS A 86 12.57 -5.26 4.49
N GLY A 87 11.27 -5.03 4.32
CA GLY A 87 10.70 -3.77 3.83
C GLY A 87 10.11 -3.00 5.01
N GLY A 88 8.79 -2.93 5.10
CA GLY A 88 8.11 -2.23 6.19
C GLY A 88 8.51 -2.68 7.60
N ASN A 89 8.83 -3.96 7.84
CA ASN A 89 9.31 -4.39 9.18
C ASN A 89 10.74 -3.91 9.51
N ARG A 90 11.53 -3.54 8.50
CA ARG A 90 12.82 -2.88 8.66
C ARG A 90 12.62 -1.37 8.79
N THR A 91 11.91 -0.77 7.85
CA THR A 91 11.83 0.69 7.69
C THR A 91 10.80 1.36 8.58
N GLY A 92 9.76 0.65 9.01
CA GLY A 92 8.65 1.22 9.80
C GLY A 92 7.64 2.03 8.98
N ARG A 93 7.79 2.08 7.65
CA ARG A 93 6.82 2.72 6.75
C ARG A 93 6.23 1.71 5.78
N MET A 94 4.90 1.73 5.62
CA MET A 94 4.18 0.77 4.79
C MET A 94 4.70 0.84 3.33
N PHE A 95 4.90 -0.33 2.71
CA PHE A 95 5.46 -0.48 1.36
C PHE A 95 6.85 0.17 1.14
N THR A 96 7.68 0.36 2.17
CA THR A 96 8.99 1.04 2.00
C THR A 96 10.16 0.08 2.17
N GLY A 97 11.16 0.16 1.29
CA GLY A 97 12.41 -0.60 1.38
C GLY A 97 12.35 -2.05 0.86
N ASP A 98 11.39 -2.34 -0.02
CA ASP A 98 11.28 -3.61 -0.75
C ASP A 98 10.79 -3.39 -2.19
N ARG A 99 10.93 -4.41 -3.04
CA ARG A 99 10.59 -4.34 -4.47
C ARG A 99 9.11 -4.01 -4.73
N SER A 100 8.20 -4.44 -3.85
CA SER A 100 6.77 -4.15 -4.04
C SER A 100 6.48 -2.67 -3.82
N GLY A 101 7.19 -2.07 -2.86
CA GLY A 101 7.24 -0.65 -2.61
C GLY A 101 7.77 0.16 -3.78
N ASP A 102 8.91 -0.26 -4.33
CA ASP A 102 9.55 0.43 -5.46
C ASP A 102 8.61 0.57 -6.65
N VAL A 103 7.90 -0.52 -6.99
CA VAL A 103 6.92 -0.51 -8.07
C VAL A 103 5.72 0.36 -7.73
N LEU A 104 5.20 0.28 -6.50
CA LEU A 104 4.03 1.03 -6.07
C LEU A 104 4.30 2.54 -6.09
N PHE A 105 5.37 3.00 -5.45
CA PHE A 105 5.64 4.43 -5.33
C PHE A 105 6.10 5.05 -6.66
N ALA A 106 6.82 4.31 -7.50
CA ALA A 106 7.10 4.75 -8.87
C ALA A 106 5.80 4.95 -9.67
N ALA A 107 4.85 4.02 -9.57
CA ALA A 107 3.56 4.14 -10.23
C ALA A 107 2.73 5.31 -9.68
N LEU A 108 2.68 5.49 -8.36
CA LEU A 108 1.99 6.63 -7.73
C LEU A 108 2.59 7.97 -8.14
N HIS A 109 3.91 8.07 -8.22
CA HIS A 109 4.59 9.26 -8.72
C HIS A 109 4.25 9.54 -10.18
N ALA A 110 4.27 8.50 -11.03
CA ALA A 110 3.95 8.63 -12.45
C ALA A 110 2.53 9.19 -12.72
N VAL A 111 1.58 8.97 -11.81
CA VAL A 111 0.22 9.50 -11.88
C VAL A 111 -0.03 10.73 -10.99
N GLY A 112 1.03 11.34 -10.43
CA GLY A 112 0.93 12.56 -9.64
C GLY A 112 0.38 12.39 -8.21
N LEU A 113 0.37 11.16 -7.68
CA LEU A 113 -0.10 10.83 -6.32
C LEU A 113 1.03 10.70 -5.30
N ALA A 114 2.29 10.90 -5.70
CA ALA A 114 3.45 10.98 -4.82
C ALA A 114 4.40 12.09 -5.32
N ASN A 115 5.14 12.73 -4.42
CA ASN A 115 6.11 13.78 -4.77
C ASN A 115 7.45 13.25 -5.31
N GLN A 116 7.73 11.96 -5.15
CA GLN A 116 8.95 11.31 -5.63
C GLN A 116 8.68 9.82 -5.92
N PRO A 117 9.48 9.18 -6.80
CA PRO A 117 9.26 7.80 -7.20
C PRO A 117 9.83 6.76 -6.23
N THR A 118 10.71 7.16 -5.29
CA THR A 118 11.46 6.25 -4.43
C THR A 118 11.04 6.35 -2.96
N ALA A 119 11.08 5.20 -2.29
CA ALA A 119 10.78 5.06 -0.86
C ALA A 119 11.83 4.21 -0.17
N VAL A 120 12.79 4.86 0.50
CA VAL A 120 13.97 4.23 1.09
C VAL A 120 13.82 4.07 2.60
N HIS A 121 13.45 5.15 3.30
CA HIS A 121 13.27 5.17 4.76
C HIS A 121 12.28 6.28 5.17
N PRO A 122 11.72 6.28 6.40
CA PRO A 122 10.67 7.22 6.78
C PRO A 122 11.02 8.71 6.66
N GLY A 123 12.31 9.05 6.72
CA GLY A 123 12.81 10.44 6.68
C GLY A 123 13.24 10.92 5.29
N ASP A 124 12.97 10.16 4.23
CA ASP A 124 13.43 10.46 2.86
C ASP A 124 12.62 11.52 2.10
N GLY A 125 11.68 12.20 2.78
CA GLY A 125 10.86 13.26 2.19
C GLY A 125 9.70 12.78 1.31
N LEU A 126 9.48 11.47 1.14
CA LEU A 126 8.32 10.96 0.42
C LEU A 126 7.01 11.42 1.09
N ARG A 127 6.09 11.91 0.27
CA ARG A 127 4.74 12.32 0.64
C ARG A 127 3.77 11.82 -0.42
N LEU A 128 2.65 11.26 0.03
CA LEU A 128 1.53 10.94 -0.85
C LEU A 128 0.59 12.13 -0.96
N LEU A 129 0.07 12.35 -2.17
CA LEU A 129 -0.76 13.50 -2.53
C LEU A 129 -2.18 12.99 -2.77
N GLY A 130 -3.06 13.19 -1.78
CA GLY A 130 -4.46 12.76 -1.85
C GLY A 130 -4.67 11.23 -1.83
N ALA A 131 -3.63 10.45 -1.56
CA ALA A 131 -3.66 8.99 -1.48
C ALA A 131 -3.08 8.48 -0.15
N ARG A 132 -3.65 7.42 0.42
CA ARG A 132 -3.11 6.73 1.60
C ARG A 132 -2.95 5.24 1.30
N VAL A 133 -1.89 4.63 1.79
CA VAL A 133 -1.62 3.19 1.70
C VAL A 133 -1.82 2.53 3.06
N THR A 134 -2.44 1.36 3.11
CA THR A 134 -2.61 0.55 4.32
C THR A 134 -2.56 -0.96 3.98
N ALA A 135 -2.68 -1.80 5.01
CA ALA A 135 -2.71 -3.25 4.88
C ALA A 135 -3.67 -3.87 5.90
N PRO A 136 -4.41 -4.94 5.56
CA PRO A 136 -5.24 -5.66 6.52
C PRO A 136 -4.48 -6.34 7.65
N VAL A 137 -3.17 -6.57 7.49
CA VAL A 137 -2.30 -7.09 8.54
C VAL A 137 -1.10 -6.17 8.69
N HIS A 138 -0.94 -5.54 9.85
CA HIS A 138 0.11 -4.55 10.09
C HIS A 138 1.46 -5.15 10.51
N CYS A 139 1.58 -6.46 10.71
CA CYS A 139 2.86 -7.10 11.07
C CYS A 139 3.38 -7.94 9.90
N ALA A 140 4.71 -8.01 9.74
CA ALA A 140 5.30 -8.91 8.76
C ALA A 140 4.95 -10.38 9.08
N PRO A 141 4.35 -11.13 8.14
CA PRO A 141 4.15 -12.56 8.30
C PRO A 141 5.31 -13.36 7.67
N PRO A 142 5.65 -14.54 8.22
CA PRO A 142 6.50 -15.52 7.54
C PRO A 142 6.04 -15.75 6.10
N ASP A 143 7.00 -15.79 5.17
CA ASP A 143 6.79 -15.99 3.73
C ASP A 143 5.82 -15.02 3.05
N ASN A 144 5.56 -13.87 3.67
CA ASN A 144 4.50 -12.94 3.27
C ASN A 144 3.12 -13.61 3.21
N LYS A 145 2.85 -14.57 4.09
CA LYS A 145 1.60 -15.35 4.17
C LYS A 145 0.93 -15.17 5.53
N PRO A 146 0.12 -14.12 5.71
CA PRO A 146 -0.74 -14.02 6.89
C PRO A 146 -1.83 -15.10 6.84
N THR A 147 -2.15 -15.65 8.00
CA THR A 147 -3.27 -16.59 8.17
C THR A 147 -4.61 -15.86 8.23
N VAL A 148 -5.70 -16.59 8.02
CA VAL A 148 -7.07 -16.07 8.20
C VAL A 148 -7.28 -15.61 9.65
N THR A 149 -6.81 -16.37 10.64
CA THR A 149 -6.91 -15.99 12.06
C THR A 149 -6.17 -14.69 12.35
N GLU A 150 -5.01 -14.46 11.76
CA GLU A 150 -4.26 -13.20 11.93
C GLU A 150 -4.93 -12.03 11.23
N ARG A 151 -5.47 -12.25 10.02
CA ARG A 151 -6.31 -11.27 9.32
C ARG A 151 -7.46 -10.83 10.20
N ASP A 152 -8.23 -11.78 10.72
CA ASP A 152 -9.44 -11.50 11.48
C ASP A 152 -9.12 -10.87 12.83
N ARG A 153 -7.99 -11.22 13.45
CA ARG A 153 -7.51 -10.53 14.64
C ARG A 153 -7.04 -9.09 14.35
N CYS A 154 -6.48 -8.83 13.18
CA CYS A 154 -6.02 -7.50 12.78
C CYS A 154 -7.15 -6.62 12.21
N ARG A 155 -8.27 -7.23 11.80
CA ARG A 155 -9.43 -6.60 11.16
C ARG A 155 -9.90 -5.32 11.84
N GLY A 156 -9.97 -5.33 13.18
CA GLY A 156 -10.46 -4.16 13.91
C GLY A 156 -9.65 -2.89 13.64
N TRP A 157 -8.35 -2.98 13.35
CA TRP A 157 -7.55 -1.81 12.96
C TRP A 157 -8.03 -1.22 11.63
N LEU A 158 -8.26 -2.09 10.63
CA LEU A 158 -8.77 -1.68 9.32
C LEU A 158 -10.18 -1.09 9.42
N ASP A 159 -11.04 -1.67 10.26
CA ASP A 159 -12.41 -1.17 10.46
C ASP A 159 -12.40 0.26 11.04
N VAL A 160 -11.54 0.50 12.04
CA VAL A 160 -11.38 1.83 12.64
C VAL A 160 -10.77 2.81 11.63
N GLU A 161 -9.74 2.40 10.90
CA GLU A 161 -9.09 3.24 9.87
C GLU A 161 -10.08 3.66 8.79
N LEU A 162 -10.84 2.71 8.22
CA LEU A 162 -11.89 2.99 7.25
C LEU A 162 -12.98 3.91 7.81
N GLY A 163 -13.30 3.75 9.09
CA GLY A 163 -14.24 4.61 9.78
C GLY A 163 -13.75 6.05 9.93
N LEU A 164 -12.46 6.25 10.18
CA LEU A 164 -11.84 7.58 10.27
C LEU A 164 -11.71 8.24 8.89
N LEU A 165 -11.40 7.46 7.86
CA LEU A 165 -11.25 7.92 6.47
C LEU A 165 -12.59 8.09 5.71
N ALA A 166 -13.70 7.61 6.27
CA ALA A 166 -15.02 7.67 5.65
C ALA A 166 -15.52 9.06 5.19
N PRO A 167 -15.12 10.18 5.83
CA PRO A 167 -15.47 11.51 5.33
C PRO A 167 -14.85 11.85 3.96
N THR A 168 -13.64 11.36 3.67
CA THR A 168 -12.79 11.87 2.58
C THR A 168 -12.53 10.86 1.47
N VAL A 169 -12.42 9.56 1.80
CA VAL A 169 -12.19 8.50 0.80
C VAL A 169 -13.35 8.41 -0.19
N ARG A 170 -13.03 8.25 -1.47
CA ARG A 170 -13.97 8.11 -2.59
C ARG A 170 -13.71 6.86 -3.42
N ALA A 171 -12.46 6.39 -3.47
CA ALA A 171 -12.08 5.19 -4.19
C ALA A 171 -11.10 4.33 -3.38
N ILE A 172 -11.20 3.02 -3.56
CA ILE A 172 -10.27 2.05 -2.97
C ILE A 172 -9.66 1.17 -4.07
N VAL A 173 -8.33 1.08 -4.09
CA VAL A 173 -7.56 0.14 -4.91
C VAL A 173 -7.08 -0.98 -4.01
N VAL A 174 -7.35 -2.22 -4.41
CA VAL A 174 -6.97 -3.40 -3.63
C VAL A 174 -5.90 -4.19 -4.37
N LEU A 175 -4.73 -4.32 -3.74
CA LEU A 175 -3.56 -4.98 -4.30
C LEU A 175 -3.56 -6.46 -3.91
N GLY A 176 -4.12 -7.30 -4.77
CA GLY A 176 -4.14 -8.76 -4.61
C GLY A 176 -5.41 -9.31 -3.94
N GLY A 177 -5.56 -10.64 -3.98
CA GLY A 177 -6.80 -11.32 -3.57
C GLY A 177 -7.09 -11.30 -2.07
N PHE A 178 -6.05 -11.39 -1.24
CA PHE A 178 -6.20 -11.36 0.21
C PHE A 178 -6.77 -10.02 0.70
N GLY A 179 -6.33 -8.91 0.10
CA GLY A 179 -6.86 -7.58 0.38
C GLY A 179 -8.37 -7.52 0.18
N TRP A 180 -8.90 -8.15 -0.88
CA TRP A 180 -10.34 -8.21 -1.12
C TRP A 180 -11.09 -9.00 -0.05
N GLN A 181 -10.56 -10.17 0.32
CA GLN A 181 -11.16 -11.02 1.36
C GLN A 181 -11.20 -10.31 2.73
N ALA A 182 -10.21 -9.46 3.02
CA ALA A 182 -10.17 -8.69 4.25
C ALA A 182 -11.06 -7.45 4.21
N LEU A 183 -11.03 -6.70 3.08
CA LEU A 183 -11.70 -5.42 2.92
C LEU A 183 -13.23 -5.55 2.84
N LEU A 184 -13.76 -6.55 2.13
CA LEU A 184 -15.20 -6.62 1.88
C LEU A 184 -16.03 -6.71 3.18
N PRO A 185 -15.70 -7.55 4.17
CA PRO A 185 -16.43 -7.54 5.43
C PRO A 185 -16.15 -6.28 6.26
N ALA A 186 -14.94 -5.71 6.18
CA ALA A 186 -14.59 -4.46 6.88
C ALA A 186 -15.42 -3.25 6.40
N LEU A 187 -15.65 -3.14 5.08
CA LEU A 187 -16.53 -2.12 4.50
C LEU A 187 -17.98 -2.27 4.96
N ALA A 188 -18.47 -3.51 5.07
CA ALA A 188 -19.83 -3.77 5.54
C ALA A 188 -20.01 -3.34 7.00
N GLU A 189 -19.07 -3.68 7.89
CA GLU A 189 -19.07 -3.28 9.30
C GLU A 189 -18.92 -1.76 9.47
N ALA A 190 -18.09 -1.12 8.64
CA ALA A 190 -17.92 0.34 8.63
C ALA A 190 -19.11 1.10 8.02
N GLY A 191 -20.16 0.43 7.55
CA GLY A 191 -21.40 1.03 7.06
C GLY A 191 -21.35 1.55 5.62
N TRP A 192 -20.41 1.06 4.81
CA TRP A 192 -20.30 1.42 3.40
C TRP A 192 -21.26 0.59 2.55
N ALA A 193 -21.85 1.22 1.53
CA ALA A 193 -22.55 0.50 0.47
C ALA A 193 -21.50 -0.12 -0.46
N VAL A 194 -21.29 -1.43 -0.31
CA VAL A 194 -20.42 -2.21 -1.20
C VAL A 194 -21.21 -2.55 -2.47
N PRO A 195 -20.80 -2.10 -3.66
CA PRO A 195 -21.42 -2.53 -4.91
C PRO A 195 -21.25 -4.03 -5.04
N ARG A 196 -22.35 -4.80 -4.96
CA ARG A 196 -22.33 -6.20 -5.34
C ARG A 196 -22.41 -6.25 -6.86
N PRO A 197 -21.55 -7.02 -7.55
CA PRO A 197 -21.85 -7.39 -8.92
C PRO A 197 -23.27 -7.94 -8.94
N PRO A 198 -24.11 -7.59 -9.94
CA PRO A 198 -25.40 -8.24 -10.08
C PRO A 198 -25.14 -9.75 -10.05
N GLU A 199 -25.83 -10.42 -9.13
CA GLU A 199 -25.91 -11.88 -9.13
C GLU A 199 -26.29 -12.30 -10.54
N VAL A 200 -25.39 -13.01 -11.23
CA VAL A 200 -25.76 -13.68 -12.48
C VAL A 200 -26.75 -14.74 -12.04
N ARG A 201 -28.04 -14.39 -12.04
CA ARG A 201 -29.10 -15.37 -11.91
C ARG A 201 -28.91 -16.30 -13.10
N ALA A 202 -28.44 -17.52 -12.83
CA ALA A 202 -28.69 -18.62 -13.74
C ALA A 202 -30.20 -18.58 -14.03
N ARG A 203 -30.57 -18.52 -15.30
CA ARG A 203 -31.98 -18.53 -15.70
C ARG A 203 -32.58 -19.87 -15.22
N GLY A 204 -33.27 -19.85 -14.09
CA GLY A 204 -34.00 -21.01 -13.55
C GLY A 204 -34.11 -20.96 -12.02
N ALA A 205 -35.35 -21.03 -11.52
CA ALA A 205 -35.80 -21.06 -10.13
C ALA A 205 -35.81 -19.71 -9.39
N GLY A 206 -37.03 -19.17 -9.22
CA GLY A 206 -37.29 -17.99 -8.40
C GLY A 206 -37.20 -18.30 -6.91
N ALA A 207 -36.62 -17.37 -6.16
CA ALA A 207 -36.87 -17.24 -4.73
C ALA A 207 -36.83 -15.74 -4.38
N ALA A 208 -37.93 -15.24 -3.82
CA ALA A 208 -38.04 -13.89 -3.31
C ALA A 208 -37.36 -13.81 -1.94
N GLY A 209 -36.28 -13.03 -1.84
CA GLY A 209 -35.63 -12.70 -0.56
C GLY A 209 -35.94 -11.27 -0.15
N THR A 210 -36.76 -11.09 0.88
CA THR A 210 -37.10 -9.79 1.46
C THR A 210 -35.94 -9.25 2.29
N GLY A 211 -35.13 -8.36 1.72
CA GLY A 211 -34.09 -7.64 2.44
C GLY A 211 -34.62 -6.35 3.06
N ARG A 212 -35.09 -6.40 4.32
CA ARG A 212 -35.45 -5.21 5.11
C ARG A 212 -34.22 -4.74 5.91
N ARG A 213 -33.68 -3.56 5.61
CA ARG A 213 -32.86 -2.75 6.56
C ARG A 213 -33.10 -1.26 6.32
N GLY A 214 -33.55 -0.57 7.38
CA GLY A 214 -33.83 0.87 7.40
C GLY A 214 -32.59 1.76 7.32
N PRO A 215 -32.77 3.10 7.23
CA PRO A 215 -31.77 3.98 6.64
C PRO A 215 -30.75 4.47 7.68
N ARG A 216 -29.50 4.04 7.52
CA ARG A 216 -28.37 4.99 7.62
C ARG A 216 -27.96 5.25 6.17
N ALA A 217 -27.82 6.52 5.78
CA ALA A 217 -27.38 6.87 4.43
C ALA A 217 -26.04 6.18 4.15
N ALA A 218 -26.08 5.09 3.39
CA ALA A 218 -24.91 4.27 3.15
C ALA A 218 -23.96 5.05 2.24
N ARG A 219 -22.69 5.14 2.63
CA ARG A 219 -21.68 5.84 1.84
C ARG A 219 -21.28 4.96 0.67
N ALA A 220 -21.47 5.44 -0.56
CA ALA A 220 -21.01 4.76 -1.75
C ALA A 220 -19.49 4.92 -1.89
N VAL A 221 -18.80 3.83 -2.22
CA VAL A 221 -17.37 3.84 -2.57
C VAL A 221 -17.16 3.16 -3.91
N ARG A 222 -16.29 3.74 -4.72
CA ARG A 222 -15.85 3.07 -5.94
C ARG A 222 -14.75 2.08 -5.61
N LEU A 223 -15.07 0.79 -5.70
CA LEU A 223 -14.06 -0.27 -5.67
C LEU A 223 -13.51 -0.43 -7.08
N LEU A 224 -12.21 -0.19 -7.25
CA LEU A 224 -11.58 -0.37 -8.54
C LEU A 224 -11.34 -1.87 -8.79
N PRO A 225 -11.64 -2.38 -9.99
CA PRO A 225 -11.60 -3.81 -10.26
C PRO A 225 -10.22 -4.40 -9.98
N ARG A 226 -10.18 -5.71 -9.68
CA ARG A 226 -8.92 -6.46 -9.65
C ARG A 226 -8.21 -6.22 -10.97
N GLN A 227 -7.04 -5.59 -10.90
CA GLN A 227 -6.17 -5.51 -12.05
C GLN A 227 -5.60 -6.92 -12.27
N PRO A 228 -5.67 -7.49 -13.47
CA PRO A 228 -4.95 -8.72 -13.77
C PRO A 228 -3.46 -8.47 -13.51
N ALA A 229 -2.78 -9.41 -12.84
CA ALA A 229 -1.38 -9.29 -12.43
C ALA A 229 -0.41 -9.05 -13.62
N GLU A 230 -0.90 -9.25 -14.84
CA GLU A 230 -0.18 -9.20 -16.11
C GLU A 230 0.35 -7.81 -16.47
N HIS A 231 -0.25 -6.72 -15.97
CA HIS A 231 0.16 -5.36 -16.33
C HIS A 231 1.27 -4.76 -15.46
N LEU A 232 1.65 -5.39 -14.33
CA LEU A 232 2.73 -4.90 -13.47
C LEU A 232 4.13 -5.30 -13.97
N HIS A 233 4.23 -6.05 -15.07
CA HIS A 233 5.48 -6.56 -15.63
C HIS A 233 5.86 -5.98 -16.99
N ARG A 234 5.08 -5.06 -17.57
CA ARG A 234 5.59 -4.24 -18.68
C ARG A 234 6.52 -3.19 -18.09
N GLN A 235 7.82 -3.47 -18.16
CA GLN A 235 8.86 -2.46 -18.06
C GLN A 235 8.45 -1.25 -18.91
N ALA A 236 8.52 -0.06 -18.35
CA ALA A 236 8.55 1.16 -19.14
C ALA A 236 9.82 1.08 -19.99
N ASP A 237 9.65 0.73 -21.26
CA ASP A 237 10.73 0.68 -22.23
C ASP A 237 11.23 2.12 -22.48
N PRO A 238 12.53 2.44 -22.27
CA PRO A 238 13.07 3.77 -22.55
C PRO A 238 13.09 4.15 -24.05
N GLY A 239 12.55 3.30 -24.93
CA GLY A 239 12.70 3.41 -26.38
C GLY A 239 11.91 4.51 -27.10
N ASP A 240 10.89 5.12 -26.50
CA ASP A 240 9.95 5.97 -27.27
C ASP A 240 10.28 7.48 -27.31
N ALA A 241 11.50 7.87 -26.91
CA ALA A 241 11.99 9.24 -27.06
C ALA A 241 12.85 9.48 -28.32
N ARG A 242 13.10 8.46 -29.16
CA ARG A 242 13.96 8.57 -30.36
C ARG A 242 13.27 8.26 -31.70
N SER A 243 11.94 8.23 -31.76
CA SER A 243 11.22 7.91 -33.02
C SER A 243 10.74 9.14 -33.82
N ARG A 244 11.02 10.38 -33.38
CA ARG A 244 10.63 11.64 -34.09
C ARG A 244 11.76 12.41 -34.77
N ALA A 245 12.95 11.85 -34.91
CA ALA A 245 14.02 12.45 -35.70
C ALA A 245 14.39 11.57 -36.89
N GLY A 246 14.00 11.99 -38.10
CA GLY A 246 14.75 11.69 -39.32
C GLY A 246 14.34 10.46 -40.14
N ARG A 247 13.12 10.44 -40.71
CA ARG A 247 12.91 9.73 -42.00
C ARG A 247 12.95 10.74 -43.14
N GLY A 248 14.15 10.98 -43.63
CA GLY A 248 14.43 11.72 -44.85
C GLY A 248 15.68 11.17 -45.53
N ARG A 249 15.63 9.93 -46.02
CA ARG A 249 16.66 9.39 -46.92
C ARG A 249 16.07 9.24 -48.32
N ARG A 250 16.54 10.08 -49.26
CA ARG A 250 16.64 9.72 -50.68
C ARG A 250 17.97 10.21 -51.25
N ARG A 251 18.79 9.22 -51.67
CA ARG A 251 19.63 9.17 -52.90
C ARG A 251 20.76 10.22 -52.97
N ARG A 252 22.03 9.92 -53.31
CA ARG A 252 22.73 8.88 -54.10
C ARG A 252 24.25 9.01 -53.76
N ARG A 253 25.02 7.93 -54.02
CA ARG A 253 26.38 7.81 -54.64
C ARG A 253 27.41 8.93 -54.36
N THR A 254 28.69 8.75 -54.11
CA THR A 254 29.74 7.69 -54.16
C THR A 254 31.04 8.38 -53.66
N ALA A 255 32.11 7.61 -53.40
CA ALA A 255 33.50 8.06 -53.13
C ALA A 255 33.74 8.72 -51.75
N ASP A 256 34.84 8.54 -51.02
CA ASP A 256 36.04 7.73 -51.16
C ASP A 256 36.68 7.60 -49.75
N HIS A 257 37.58 6.63 -49.60
CA HIS A 257 38.41 6.36 -48.44
C HIS A 257 39.07 7.58 -47.80
N VAL A 258 39.08 7.67 -46.46
CA VAL A 258 40.27 8.03 -45.66
C VAL A 258 40.20 7.37 -44.28
N VAL A 259 41.14 6.45 -44.03
CA VAL A 259 41.65 6.02 -42.72
C VAL A 259 42.83 6.95 -42.37
N SER A 260 43.14 7.10 -41.08
CA SER A 260 44.36 7.72 -40.50
C SER A 260 44.18 9.20 -40.11
N ASP A 261 44.68 9.71 -38.99
CA ASP A 261 45.11 9.18 -37.69
C ASP A 261 45.25 10.45 -36.81
N CYS A 262 45.19 10.27 -35.50
CA CYS A 262 45.43 11.30 -34.50
C CYS A 262 46.77 12.01 -34.73
N THR A 263 46.77 13.34 -34.80
CA THR A 263 47.80 14.16 -34.12
C THR A 263 47.40 15.64 -34.13
N GLU A 264 47.36 16.19 -32.90
CA GLU A 264 48.03 17.43 -32.52
C GLU A 264 47.52 18.80 -33.03
N ARG A 265 47.55 19.75 -32.09
CA ARG A 265 47.44 21.24 -32.21
C ARG A 265 46.06 21.86 -32.37
N ALA A 266 45.58 22.40 -31.25
CA ALA A 266 45.30 23.85 -31.19
C ALA A 266 45.26 24.33 -29.72
N ARG A 267 46.43 24.68 -29.17
CA ARG A 267 46.53 25.90 -28.38
C ARG A 267 46.64 27.05 -29.38
N ARG A 268 45.66 27.93 -29.41
CA ARG A 268 45.72 29.37 -29.70
C ARG A 268 44.36 29.96 -29.37
#